data_AF-A0A8J2JQH7-F1
#
_entry.id   AF-A0A8J2JQH7-F1
#
_cell.length_a   1.000
_cell.length_b   1.000
_cell.length_c   1.000
_cell.angle_alpha   90.00
_cell.angle_beta   90.00
_cell.angle_gamma   90.00
#
_symmetry.space_group_name_H-M   'P 1'
#
loop_
_entity.id
_entity.type
_entity.pdbx_description
1 polymer ?
#
loop_
_entity_poly.entity_id
_entity_poly.type
_entity_poly.pdbx_seq_one_letter_code
_entity_poly.pdbx_strand_id
1 'polypeptide(L)'
;MITELVVLFLVVTIVWGFFGKRDEKFPPGPTGLGWLGYVFMFGSKVGKTLIRLKRTGAPIVGARLGIYRVILINDAKLIRQAMNMDVFSGRPRLNIFTNRKGDGIPRGIVMTDGPQWKEQRSGNIHR
;
A
#
# COMPACT_ATOMS: atom_id res chain seq x y z
N MET A 1 -17.92 4.67 -36.92
CA MET A 1 -17.34 3.32 -36.98
C MET A 1 -16.03 3.16 -36.22
N ILE A 2 -14.89 3.71 -36.69
CA ILE A 2 -13.58 3.47 -36.03
C ILE A 2 -13.52 4.09 -34.62
N THR A 3 -14.05 5.31 -34.46
CA THR A 3 -14.10 6.01 -33.17
C THR A 3 -14.94 5.26 -32.13
N GLU A 4 -16.08 4.70 -32.54
CA GLU A 4 -16.96 3.91 -31.67
C GLU A 4 -16.28 2.62 -31.20
N LEU A 5 -15.54 1.94 -32.08
CA LEU A 5 -14.78 0.75 -31.72
C LEU A 5 -13.65 1.05 -30.73
N VAL A 6 -12.95 2.18 -30.89
CA VAL A 6 -11.91 2.62 -29.95
C VAL A 6 -12.51 2.94 -28.58
N VAL A 7 -13.64 3.64 -28.55
CA VAL A 7 -14.35 3.96 -27.29
C VAL A 7 -14.84 2.69 -26.61
N LEU A 8 -15.44 1.75 -27.35
CA LEU A 8 -15.90 0.48 -26.80
C LEU A 8 -14.73 -0.33 -26.21
N PHE A 9 -13.60 -0.39 -26.91
CA PHE A 9 -12.40 -1.09 -26.44
C PHE A 9 -11.83 -0.47 -25.15
N LEU A 10 -11.78 0.86 -25.07
CA LEU A 10 -11.37 1.57 -23.85
C LEU A 10 -12.34 1.30 -22.70
N VAL A 11 -13.65 1.33 -22.94
CA VAL A 11 -14.64 1.04 -21.90
C VAL A 11 -14.53 -0.41 -21.42
N VAL A 12 -14.38 -1.39 -22.31
CA VAL A 12 -14.24 -2.81 -21.95
C VAL A 12 -12.96 -3.05 -21.15
N THR A 13 -11.81 -2.49 -21.58
CA THR A 13 -10.55 -2.62 -20.86
C THR A 13 -10.59 -1.96 -19.48
N ILE A 14 -11.24 -0.80 -19.37
CA ILE A 14 -11.49 -0.14 -18.09
C ILE A 14 -12.38 -1.03 -17.21
N VAL A 15 -13.54 -1.48 -17.70
CA VAL A 15 -14.47 -2.34 -16.95
C VAL A 15 -13.79 -3.64 -16.49
N TRP A 16 -13.02 -4.30 -17.35
CA TRP A 16 -12.22 -5.47 -16.96
C TRP A 16 -11.17 -5.15 -15.90
N GLY A 17 -10.48 -4.01 -15.99
CA GLY A 17 -9.53 -3.56 -14.96
C GLY A 17 -10.21 -3.24 -13.62
N PHE A 18 -11.44 -2.75 -13.66
CA PHE A 18 -12.24 -2.40 -12.48
C PHE A 18 -12.88 -3.60 -11.79
N PHE A 19 -13.45 -4.53 -12.58
CA PHE A 19 -14.14 -5.75 -12.10
C PHE A 19 -13.23 -6.98 -12.08
N GLY A 20 -11.96 -6.82 -12.44
CA GLY A 20 -10.94 -7.87 -12.35
C GLY A 20 -10.94 -8.48 -10.95
N LYS A 21 -10.96 -9.82 -10.93
CA LYS A 21 -11.16 -10.65 -9.74
C LYS A 21 -10.34 -10.13 -8.55
N ARG A 22 -10.98 -10.00 -7.39
CA ARG A 22 -10.27 -9.88 -6.12
C ARG A 22 -9.51 -11.19 -5.91
N ASP A 23 -8.19 -11.12 -5.73
CA ASP A 23 -7.39 -12.28 -5.33
C ASP A 23 -8.02 -12.90 -4.07
N GLU A 24 -8.30 -14.20 -4.09
CA GLU A 24 -8.91 -14.93 -2.96
C GLU A 24 -8.08 -14.85 -1.68
N LYS A 25 -6.77 -14.63 -1.81
CA LYS A 25 -5.85 -14.49 -0.68
C LYS A 25 -5.84 -13.08 -0.07
N PHE A 26 -6.51 -12.11 -0.71
CA PHE A 26 -6.57 -10.75 -0.20
C PHE A 26 -7.72 -10.62 0.81
N PRO A 27 -7.45 -10.14 2.03
CA PRO A 27 -8.47 -10.09 3.07
C PRO A 27 -9.68 -9.27 2.63
N PRO A 28 -10.89 -9.66 3.04
CA PRO A 28 -12.08 -8.89 2.77
C PRO A 28 -11.94 -7.50 3.38
N GLY A 29 -12.43 -6.51 2.67
CA GLY A 29 -12.42 -5.14 3.14
C GLY A 29 -13.22 -4.25 2.21
N PRO A 30 -13.56 -3.04 2.67
CA PRO A 30 -14.54 -2.23 1.99
C PRO A 30 -14.09 -1.94 0.57
N THR A 31 -14.99 -2.22 -0.36
CA THR A 31 -14.77 -1.98 -1.78
C THR A 31 -14.78 -0.48 -2.00
N GLY A 32 -13.59 0.13 -2.16
CA GLY A 32 -13.48 1.51 -2.63
C GLY A 32 -13.94 1.66 -4.07
N LEU A 33 -13.89 2.87 -4.64
CA LEU A 33 -14.16 3.11 -6.06
C LEU A 33 -13.08 2.44 -6.92
N GLY A 34 -13.21 1.15 -7.23
CA GLY A 34 -12.34 0.43 -8.17
C GLY A 34 -10.84 0.64 -7.97
N TRP A 35 -10.16 1.16 -9.00
CA TRP A 35 -8.72 1.50 -8.97
C TRP A 35 -8.40 2.70 -8.09
N LEU A 36 -9.29 3.67 -7.91
CA LEU A 36 -9.08 4.76 -6.93
C LEU A 36 -9.10 4.23 -5.50
N GLY A 37 -9.81 3.13 -5.28
CA GLY A 37 -9.88 2.47 -3.99
C GLY A 37 -10.28 3.45 -2.88
N TYR A 38 -9.48 3.45 -1.81
CA TYR A 38 -9.65 4.28 -0.63
C TYR A 38 -8.74 5.53 -0.63
N VAL A 39 -8.02 5.84 -1.71
CA VAL A 39 -7.03 6.95 -1.75
C VAL A 39 -7.65 8.27 -1.29
N PHE A 40 -8.86 8.59 -1.78
CA PHE A 40 -9.56 9.80 -1.37
C PHE A 40 -9.97 9.81 0.11
N MET A 41 -10.26 8.64 0.70
CA MET A 41 -10.56 8.54 2.13
C MET A 41 -9.29 8.62 2.99
N PHE A 42 -8.14 8.20 2.47
CA PHE A 42 -6.82 8.39 3.10
C PHE A 42 -6.21 9.78 2.85
N GLY A 43 -6.95 10.74 2.29
CA GLY A 43 -6.49 12.12 2.14
C GLY A 43 -6.29 12.85 3.48
N SER A 44 -6.86 14.05 3.64
CA SER A 44 -6.60 14.93 4.79
C SER A 44 -6.93 14.35 6.18
N LYS A 45 -7.63 13.21 6.26
CA LYS A 45 -8.11 12.61 7.52
C LYS A 45 -7.87 11.11 7.59
N VAL A 46 -6.65 10.64 7.28
CA VAL A 46 -6.22 9.23 7.44
C VAL A 46 -6.71 8.62 8.75
N GLY A 47 -6.50 9.31 9.88
CA GLY A 47 -6.91 8.81 11.20
C GLY A 47 -8.40 8.50 11.32
N LYS A 48 -9.28 9.32 10.72
CA LYS A 48 -10.74 9.06 10.76
C LYS A 48 -11.13 7.84 9.94
N THR A 49 -10.46 7.65 8.80
CA THR A 49 -10.67 6.49 7.93
C THR A 49 -10.20 5.22 8.61
N LEU A 50 -9.05 5.25 9.28
CA LEU A 50 -8.56 4.14 10.11
C LEU A 50 -9.52 3.80 11.25
N ILE A 51 -10.03 4.82 11.96
CA ILE A 51 -11.02 4.61 13.03
C ILE A 51 -12.32 3.99 12.47
N ARG A 52 -12.78 4.45 11.30
CA ARG A 52 -13.96 3.88 10.62
C ARG A 52 -13.72 2.42 10.21
N LEU A 53 -12.53 2.10 9.70
CA LEU A 53 -12.14 0.73 9.36
C LEU A 53 -12.06 -0.14 10.61
N LYS A 54 -11.54 0.38 11.73
CA LYS A 54 -11.54 -0.31 13.01
C LYS A 54 -12.96 -0.65 13.50
N ARG A 55 -13.95 0.21 13.25
CA ARG A 55 -15.36 -0.05 13.60
C ARG A 55 -15.98 -1.25 12.87
N THR A 56 -15.38 -1.72 11.78
CA THR A 56 -15.85 -2.96 11.11
C THR A 56 -15.61 -4.21 11.97
N GLY A 57 -14.82 -4.12 13.04
CA GLY A 57 -14.56 -5.22 13.98
C GLY A 57 -13.59 -6.27 13.44
N ALA A 58 -13.20 -6.19 12.17
CA ALA A 58 -12.24 -7.12 11.57
C ALA A 58 -10.80 -6.79 12.00
N PRO A 59 -10.03 -7.78 12.51
CA PRO A 59 -8.65 -7.58 12.96
C PRO A 59 -7.69 -7.30 11.80
N ILE A 60 -7.99 -7.80 10.60
CA ILE A 60 -7.24 -7.57 9.36
C ILE A 60 -8.23 -7.14 8.28
N VAL A 61 -7.93 -6.05 7.59
CA VAL A 61 -8.79 -5.48 6.54
C VAL A 61 -7.98 -5.21 5.28
N GLY A 62 -8.45 -5.70 4.14
CA GLY A 62 -7.86 -5.39 2.85
C GLY A 62 -8.37 -4.08 2.26
N ALA A 63 -7.48 -3.18 1.84
CA ALA A 63 -7.82 -1.95 1.15
C ALA A 63 -6.98 -1.76 -0.12
N ARG A 64 -7.52 -1.05 -1.11
CA ARG A 64 -6.75 -0.61 -2.29
C ARG A 64 -6.44 0.88 -2.17
N LEU A 65 -5.19 1.25 -2.39
CA LEU A 65 -4.71 2.62 -2.53
C LEU A 65 -4.21 2.83 -3.97
N GLY A 66 -5.11 3.22 -4.86
CA GLY A 66 -4.74 3.37 -6.26
C GLY A 66 -4.47 1.99 -6.86
N ILE A 67 -3.33 1.89 -7.54
CA ILE A 67 -2.79 0.62 -8.03
C ILE A 67 -2.19 -0.26 -6.91
N TYR A 68 -1.96 0.28 -5.71
CA TYR A 68 -1.34 -0.44 -4.61
C TYR A 68 -2.39 -1.17 -3.76
N ARG A 69 -2.07 -2.38 -3.33
CA ARG A 69 -2.88 -3.15 -2.38
C ARG A 69 -2.27 -3.02 -0.99
N VAL A 70 -3.10 -2.68 0.00
CA VAL A 70 -2.66 -2.42 1.37
C VAL A 70 -3.49 -3.26 2.33
N ILE A 71 -2.82 -3.84 3.31
CA ILE A 71 -3.45 -4.59 4.39
C ILE A 71 -3.38 -3.73 5.64
N LEU A 72 -4.53 -3.50 6.27
CA LEU A 72 -4.64 -2.79 7.52
C LEU A 72 -4.81 -3.78 8.68
N ILE A 73 -3.97 -3.65 9.71
CA ILE A 73 -4.05 -4.44 10.93
C ILE A 73 -4.63 -3.56 12.02
N ASN A 74 -5.78 -3.95 12.58
CA ASN A 74 -6.49 -3.23 13.64
C ASN A 74 -6.33 -3.85 15.03
N ASP A 75 -5.62 -4.98 15.13
CA ASP A 75 -5.38 -5.68 16.40
C ASP A 75 -3.96 -5.40 16.94
N ALA A 76 -3.87 -5.03 18.21
CA ALA A 76 -2.61 -4.64 18.85
C ALA A 76 -1.62 -5.80 19.00
N LYS A 77 -2.10 -7.04 19.21
CA LYS A 77 -1.23 -8.23 19.32
C LYS A 77 -0.63 -8.55 17.95
N LEU A 78 -1.45 -8.54 16.91
CA LEU A 78 -1.00 -8.75 15.53
C LEU A 78 -0.02 -7.66 15.08
N ILE A 79 -0.25 -6.40 15.44
CA ILE A 79 0.70 -5.30 15.14
C ILE A 79 2.06 -5.59 15.78
N ARG A 80 2.09 -5.93 17.08
CA ARG A 80 3.35 -6.25 17.78
C ARG A 80 4.07 -7.43 17.15
N GLN A 81 3.34 -8.48 16.79
CA GLN A 81 3.91 -9.63 16.10
C GLN A 81 4.47 -9.23 14.74
N ALA A 82 3.72 -8.50 13.92
CA ALA A 82 4.15 -8.06 12.59
C ALA A 82 5.39 -7.16 12.65
N MET A 83 5.45 -6.23 13.61
CA MET A 83 6.62 -5.34 13.79
C MET A 83 7.89 -6.06 14.22
N ASN A 84 7.78 -7.27 14.79
CA ASN A 84 8.91 -8.08 15.21
C ASN A 84 9.41 -9.03 14.10
N MET A 85 8.71 -9.16 12.97
CA MET A 85 9.15 -10.03 11.87
C MET A 85 9.90 -9.22 10.81
N ASP A 86 11.09 -9.68 10.43
CA ASP A 86 11.91 -9.03 9.41
C ASP A 86 11.21 -8.95 8.04
N VAL A 87 10.31 -9.89 7.72
CA VAL A 87 9.53 -9.89 6.47
C VAL A 87 8.62 -8.67 6.31
N PHE A 88 8.18 -8.05 7.41
CA PHE A 88 7.35 -6.83 7.38
C PHE A 88 8.16 -5.56 7.59
N SER A 89 9.49 -5.66 7.69
CA SER A 89 10.39 -4.54 7.93
C SER A 89 10.80 -3.79 6.65
N GLY A 90 10.32 -4.23 5.48
CA GLY A 90 10.59 -3.58 4.19
C GLY A 90 10.04 -2.15 4.11
N ARG A 91 10.65 -1.32 3.25
CA ARG A 91 10.18 0.04 2.98
C ARG A 91 9.39 0.09 1.67
N PRO A 92 8.31 0.90 1.60
CA PRO A 92 7.55 1.02 0.37
C PRO A 92 8.44 1.64 -0.73
N ARG A 93 8.67 0.89 -1.82
CA ARG A 93 9.40 1.35 -3.00
C ARG A 93 8.54 2.24 -3.89
N LEU A 94 8.02 3.32 -3.29
CA LEU A 94 7.33 4.36 -4.04
C LEU A 94 8.38 5.27 -4.65
N ASN A 95 8.25 5.60 -5.94
CA ASN A 95 9.22 6.39 -6.68
C ASN A 95 9.55 7.73 -5.97
N ILE A 96 8.54 8.35 -5.33
CA ILE A 96 8.68 9.57 -4.52
C ILE A 96 9.66 9.45 -3.33
N PHE A 97 9.87 8.24 -2.81
CA PHE A 97 10.72 7.98 -1.64
C PHE A 97 12.06 7.34 -1.99
N THR A 98 12.09 6.52 -3.04
CA THR A 98 13.28 5.76 -3.45
C THR A 98 14.12 6.51 -4.47
N ASN A 99 13.52 7.36 -5.30
CA ASN A 99 14.18 7.90 -6.48
C ASN A 99 14.57 9.39 -6.35
N ARG A 100 15.24 9.75 -5.25
CA ARG A 100 15.67 11.13 -5.01
C ARG A 100 16.72 11.64 -6.00
N LYS A 101 17.48 10.73 -6.62
CA LYS A 101 18.57 11.05 -7.57
C LYS A 101 18.29 10.63 -9.02
N GLY A 102 17.11 10.09 -9.33
CA GLY A 102 16.77 9.63 -10.69
C GLY A 102 17.21 8.19 -11.03
N ASP A 103 17.95 7.51 -10.16
CA ASP A 103 18.50 6.15 -10.37
C ASP A 103 17.71 5.01 -9.71
N GLY A 104 16.62 5.32 -9.00
CA GLY A 104 15.77 4.32 -8.34
C GLY A 104 16.40 3.65 -7.10
N ILE A 105 17.55 4.12 -6.62
CA ILE A 105 18.27 3.50 -5.50
C ILE A 105 17.84 4.15 -4.16
N PRO A 106 17.20 3.39 -3.23
CA PRO A 106 16.88 3.89 -1.89
C PRO A 106 18.14 4.30 -1.13
N ARG A 107 18.07 5.43 -0.41
CA ARG A 107 19.18 5.97 0.37
C ARG A 107 18.75 6.54 1.71
N GLY A 108 19.67 6.49 2.67
CA GLY A 108 19.51 7.05 4.00
C GLY A 108 18.72 6.16 4.96
N ILE A 109 18.84 6.46 6.25
CA ILE A 109 18.39 5.62 7.36
C ILE A 109 16.89 5.35 7.39
N VAL A 110 16.08 6.16 6.71
CA VAL A 110 14.62 6.01 6.69
C VAL A 110 14.17 5.09 5.55
N MET A 111 14.86 5.12 4.40
CA MET A 111 14.40 4.50 3.14
C MET A 111 15.16 3.23 2.75
N THR A 112 16.32 2.96 3.33
CA THR A 112 17.03 1.69 3.14
C THR A 112 16.49 0.61 4.07
N ASP A 113 16.59 -0.64 3.65
CA ASP A 113 16.22 -1.85 4.38
C ASP A 113 17.38 -2.88 4.40
N GLY A 114 17.24 -3.94 5.19
CA GLY A 114 18.22 -5.03 5.24
C GLY A 114 19.59 -4.65 5.84
N PRO A 115 20.69 -5.29 5.40
CA PRO A 115 22.03 -5.07 5.96
C PRO A 115 22.49 -3.61 5.92
N GLN A 116 22.19 -2.91 4.82
CA GLN A 116 22.56 -1.51 4.60
C GLN A 116 21.96 -0.59 5.67
N TRP A 117 20.70 -0.85 6.06
CA TRP A 117 20.06 -0.11 7.14
C TRP A 117 20.66 -0.43 8.52
N LYS A 118 20.98 -1.71 8.77
CA LYS A 118 21.59 -2.15 10.04
C LYS A 118 22.96 -1.50 10.25
N GLU A 119 23.77 -1.43 9.20
CA GLU A 119 25.07 -0.75 9.20
C GLU A 119 24.91 0.76 9.48
N GLN A 120 24.03 1.44 8.76
CA GLN A 120 23.77 2.88 8.97
C GLN A 120 23.26 3.21 10.37
N ARG A 121 22.40 2.35 10.95
CA ARG A 121 21.88 2.53 12.31
C ARG A 121 22.94 2.27 13.38
N SER A 122 23.77 1.25 13.19
CA SER A 122 24.81 0.86 14.16
C SER A 122 25.98 1.85 14.19
N GLY A 123 26.36 2.40 13.03
CA GLY A 123 27.47 3.34 12.89
C GLY A 123 27.29 4.68 13.61
N ASN A 124 26.05 5.08 13.94
CA ASN A 124 25.75 6.33 14.65
C ASN A 124 25.81 6.23 16.18
N ILE A 125 26.04 5.05 16.76
CA ILE A 125 26.02 4.85 18.22
C ILE A 125 27.43 4.89 18.83
N HIS A 126 28.48 4.89 18.01
CA HIS A 126 29.88 4.77 18.44
C HIS A 126 30.76 5.98 18.09
N ARG A 127 30.19 7.18 17.96
CA ARG A 127 30.92 8.44 17.82
C ARG A 127 30.45 9.47 18.83
#